data_AF-A0A0D3VAA7-F1
#
_entry.id   AF-A0A0D3VAA7-F1
#
_cell.length_a   1.000
_cell.length_b   1.000
_cell.length_c   1.000
_cell.angle_alpha   90.00
_cell.angle_beta   90.00
_cell.angle_gamma   90.00
#
_symmetry.space_group_name_H-M   'P 1'
#
loop_
_entity.id
_entity.type
_entity.pdbx_description
1 polymer ?
#
loop_
_entity_poly.entity_id
_entity_poly.type
_entity_poly.pdbx_seq_one_letter_code
_entity_poly.pdbx_strand_id
1 'polypeptide(L)'
;MDINYFTILQFFNNGLIGVILGGTIGFLISLYFATRCRLSYQSLTYIEDDNLKYPLNTYIAIWNSGNKVIRASDITLREPLRIIAKKSQIIDQPQIKKCPNTANNLNLELIDEKVHINFDYLDPGDGFLFLITHGKGLISLEGKIIGGNCRFCGDIKFYDGRLGVRKVCSVLIVLVAFLFSLNISTGYLPLAFNSVNVYYSMLLVFVLIAIFGFCTANKQFPANLRIKLPIKKRIVSHKNIEKLEFR
;
A
#
# COMPACT_ATOMS: atom_id res chain seq x y z
N MET A 1 5.19 38.90 26.28
CA MET A 1 5.22 39.38 24.88
C MET A 1 3.94 38.85 24.28
N ASP A 2 2.88 39.65 24.40
CA ASP A 2 1.52 39.17 24.19
C ASP A 2 1.22 39.14 22.70
N ILE A 3 1.16 37.94 22.15
CA ILE A 3 0.70 37.74 20.78
C ILE A 3 -0.81 38.03 20.79
N ASN A 4 -1.16 39.23 20.35
CA ASN A 4 -2.53 39.72 20.34
C ASN A 4 -3.38 38.86 19.37
N TYR A 5 -4.47 38.28 19.87
CA TYR A 5 -5.35 37.37 19.09
C TYR A 5 -5.94 38.06 17.84
N PHE A 6 -6.14 39.37 17.92
CA PHE A 6 -6.54 40.20 16.78
C PHE A 6 -5.53 40.10 15.63
N THR A 7 -4.24 39.97 15.94
CA THR A 7 -3.17 39.88 14.94
C THR A 7 -3.14 38.51 14.26
N ILE A 8 -3.39 37.41 14.98
CA ILE A 8 -3.45 36.07 14.38
C ILE A 8 -4.72 35.91 13.53
N LEU A 9 -5.87 36.38 14.03
CA LEU A 9 -7.10 36.35 13.23
C LEU A 9 -7.04 37.31 12.05
N GLN A 10 -6.49 38.52 12.18
CA GLN A 10 -6.22 39.36 11.01
C GLN A 10 -5.21 38.71 10.06
N PHE A 11 -4.24 37.94 10.57
CA PHE A 11 -3.30 37.22 9.72
C PHE A 11 -4.00 36.15 8.85
N PHE A 12 -4.96 35.41 9.38
CA PHE A 12 -5.76 34.45 8.59
C PHE A 12 -6.94 35.09 7.83
N ASN A 13 -7.49 36.20 8.34
CA ASN A 13 -8.62 36.94 7.77
C ASN A 13 -8.17 38.03 6.78
N ASN A 14 -6.86 38.28 6.67
CA ASN A 14 -6.25 38.82 5.47
C ASN A 14 -6.42 37.74 4.40
N GLY A 15 -7.58 37.70 3.74
CA GLY A 15 -8.06 36.58 2.92
C GLY A 15 -7.04 36.02 1.93
N LEU A 16 -6.04 36.82 1.54
CA LEU A 16 -4.88 36.40 0.77
C LEU A 16 -4.06 35.26 1.41
N ILE A 17 -3.77 35.30 2.72
CA ILE A 17 -2.94 34.29 3.41
C ILE A 17 -3.68 32.95 3.51
N GLY A 18 -4.97 32.99 3.87
CA GLY A 18 -5.82 31.80 3.89
C GLY A 18 -5.97 31.16 2.50
N VAL A 19 -6.13 31.98 1.46
CA VAL A 19 -6.21 31.52 0.06
C VAL A 19 -4.87 30.92 -0.40
N ILE A 20 -3.73 31.52 -0.06
CA ILE A 20 -2.41 30.98 -0.42
C ILE A 20 -2.14 29.66 0.30
N LEU A 21 -2.42 29.56 1.61
CA LEU A 21 -2.22 28.31 2.36
C LEU A 21 -3.17 27.20 1.90
N GLY A 22 -4.45 27.51 1.74
CA GLY A 22 -5.43 26.54 1.23
C GLY A 22 -5.12 26.09 -0.20
N GLY A 23 -4.73 27.04 -1.06
CA GLY A 23 -4.34 26.77 -2.45
C GLY A 23 -3.06 25.94 -2.55
N THR A 24 -2.04 26.24 -1.74
CA THR A 24 -0.77 25.48 -1.74
C THR A 24 -0.98 24.06 -1.19
N ILE A 25 -1.72 23.88 -0.10
CA ILE A 25 -2.05 22.54 0.42
C ILE A 25 -2.87 21.76 -0.63
N GLY A 26 -3.91 22.36 -1.21
CA GLY A 26 -4.72 21.73 -2.25
C GLY A 26 -3.90 21.33 -3.48
N PHE A 27 -2.99 22.20 -3.93
CA PHE A 27 -2.08 21.93 -5.03
C PHE A 27 -1.08 20.83 -4.71
N LEU A 28 -0.47 20.83 -3.52
CA LEU A 28 0.46 19.79 -3.08
C LEU A 28 -0.22 18.43 -2.95
N ILE A 29 -1.45 18.39 -2.43
CA ILE A 29 -2.30 17.20 -2.39
C ILE A 29 -2.59 16.72 -3.80
N SER A 30 -3.04 17.62 -4.69
CA SER A 30 -3.30 17.30 -6.09
C SER A 30 -2.06 16.71 -6.77
N LEU A 31 -0.89 17.34 -6.64
CA LEU A 31 0.38 16.82 -7.15
C LEU A 31 0.74 15.45 -6.56
N TYR A 32 0.52 15.25 -5.25
CA TYR A 32 0.76 13.97 -4.60
C TYR A 32 -0.12 12.84 -5.19
N PHE A 33 -1.36 13.17 -5.58
CA PHE A 33 -2.37 12.27 -6.13
C PHE A 33 -2.47 12.28 -7.66
N ALA A 34 -1.77 13.12 -8.41
CA ALA A 34 -2.03 13.22 -9.86
C ALA A 34 -1.28 12.17 -10.72
N THR A 35 -0.21 11.52 -10.23
CA THR A 35 0.76 10.91 -11.17
C THR A 35 1.45 9.62 -10.72
N ARG A 36 0.75 8.70 -10.04
CA ARG A 36 1.38 7.44 -9.60
C ARG A 36 1.04 6.27 -10.51
N CYS A 37 1.97 5.95 -11.39
CA CYS A 37 2.04 4.64 -12.04
C CYS A 37 2.87 3.71 -11.13
N ARG A 38 2.24 2.74 -10.48
CA ARG A 38 2.92 1.95 -9.45
C ARG A 38 2.36 0.55 -9.30
N LEU A 39 3.24 -0.42 -9.48
CA LEU A 39 2.95 -1.83 -9.30
C LEU A 39 3.52 -2.29 -7.96
N SER A 40 2.72 -3.01 -7.19
CA SER A 40 3.12 -3.55 -5.88
C SER A 40 2.91 -5.04 -5.86
N TYR A 41 3.79 -5.73 -5.14
CA TYR A 41 3.70 -7.17 -5.00
C TYR A 41 4.00 -7.66 -3.60
N GLN A 42 3.41 -8.80 -3.26
CA GLN A 42 3.66 -9.57 -2.05
C GLN A 42 3.81 -11.04 -2.41
N SER A 43 4.70 -11.71 -1.69
CA SER A 43 4.93 -13.15 -1.81
C SER A 43 4.70 -13.85 -0.48
N LEU A 44 4.26 -15.11 -0.55
CA LEU A 44 4.13 -16.00 0.58
C LEU A 44 4.55 -17.40 0.16
N THR A 45 5.65 -17.85 0.73
CA THR A 45 6.22 -19.17 0.49
C THR A 45 5.77 -20.14 1.56
N TYR A 46 5.39 -21.35 1.17
CA TYR A 46 5.02 -22.44 2.04
C TYR A 46 5.59 -23.76 1.53
N ILE A 47 5.71 -24.73 2.45
CA ILE A 47 6.10 -26.10 2.15
C ILE A 47 4.86 -26.98 2.26
N GLU A 48 4.72 -27.92 1.32
CA GLU A 48 3.60 -28.87 1.30
C GLU A 48 3.89 -30.15 2.09
N ASP A 49 5.17 -30.57 2.16
CA ASP A 49 5.63 -31.74 2.92
C ASP A 49 6.44 -31.33 4.16
N ASP A 50 6.18 -31.98 5.30
CA ASP A 50 6.82 -31.70 6.60
C ASP A 50 8.32 -32.03 6.61
N ASN A 51 8.79 -32.83 5.63
CA ASN A 51 10.19 -33.23 5.51
C ASN A 51 11.13 -32.12 5.01
N LEU A 52 10.66 -30.88 4.80
CA LEU A 52 11.49 -29.74 4.35
C LEU A 52 12.24 -30.03 3.03
N LYS A 53 11.70 -30.96 2.22
CA LYS A 53 12.24 -31.30 0.90
C LYS A 53 11.56 -30.44 -0.15
N TYR A 54 12.38 -29.87 -1.03
CA TYR A 54 11.93 -29.18 -2.24
C TYR A 54 10.95 -30.05 -3.03
N PRO A 55 9.99 -29.44 -3.74
CA PRO A 55 9.91 -28.02 -4.10
C PRO A 55 9.17 -27.09 -3.11
N LEU A 56 9.45 -25.79 -3.20
CA LEU A 56 8.73 -24.73 -2.47
C LEU A 56 7.60 -24.17 -3.32
N ASN A 57 6.48 -23.87 -2.67
CA ASN A 57 5.33 -23.26 -3.32
C ASN A 57 5.17 -21.81 -2.83
N THR A 58 5.11 -20.86 -3.77
CA THR A 58 5.00 -19.43 -3.43
C THR A 58 3.79 -18.79 -4.10
N TYR A 59 2.87 -18.28 -3.28
CA TYR A 59 1.81 -17.39 -3.73
C TYR A 59 2.39 -16.00 -3.99
N ILE A 60 2.10 -15.43 -5.16
CA ILE A 60 2.54 -14.09 -5.55
C ILE A 60 1.30 -13.30 -5.93
N ALA A 61 1.05 -12.21 -5.22
CA ALA A 61 0.05 -11.23 -5.60
C ALA A 61 0.72 -9.99 -6.17
N ILE A 62 0.26 -9.54 -7.32
CA ILE A 62 0.69 -8.33 -8.00
C ILE A 62 -0.53 -7.46 -8.22
N TRP A 63 -0.44 -6.16 -7.92
CA TRP A 63 -1.54 -5.22 -8.14
C TRP A 63 -1.04 -3.80 -8.41
N ASN A 64 -1.87 -3.02 -9.10
CA ASN A 64 -1.66 -1.60 -9.28
C ASN A 64 -2.02 -0.86 -7.97
N SER A 65 -1.01 -0.39 -7.24
CA SER A 65 -1.17 0.43 -6.03
C SER A 65 -1.09 1.93 -6.32
N GLY A 66 -0.94 2.28 -7.60
CA GLY A 66 -1.00 3.63 -8.13
C GLY A 66 -2.45 4.12 -8.30
N ASN A 67 -2.58 5.21 -9.04
CA ASN A 67 -3.85 5.85 -9.37
C ASN A 67 -4.01 6.13 -10.87
N LYS A 68 -3.06 5.64 -11.67
CA LYS A 68 -3.16 5.59 -13.12
C LYS A 68 -3.29 4.15 -13.57
N VAL A 69 -4.03 3.92 -14.65
CA VAL A 69 -4.06 2.64 -15.36
C VAL A 69 -2.65 2.32 -15.83
N ILE A 70 -2.19 1.09 -15.58
CA ILE A 70 -0.92 0.57 -16.10
C ILE A 70 -1.26 -0.28 -17.32
N ARG A 71 -0.75 0.05 -18.50
CA ARG A 71 -0.93 -0.73 -19.72
C ARG A 71 0.28 -1.60 -20.01
N ALA A 72 0.12 -2.61 -20.85
CA ALA A 72 1.24 -3.38 -21.41
C ALA A 72 2.35 -2.47 -21.97
N SER A 73 1.95 -1.40 -22.67
CA SER A 73 2.84 -0.41 -23.28
C SER A 73 3.63 0.42 -22.26
N ASP A 74 3.20 0.45 -21.00
CA ASP A 74 3.93 1.14 -19.94
C ASP A 74 5.08 0.29 -19.38
N ILE A 75 5.20 -0.99 -19.78
CA ILE A 75 6.30 -1.87 -19.41
C ILE A 75 7.37 -1.79 -20.49
N THR A 76 8.63 -1.62 -20.10
CA THR A 76 9.72 -1.54 -21.07
C THR A 76 10.03 -2.89 -21.69
N LEU A 77 10.14 -2.97 -23.01
CA LEU A 77 10.50 -4.22 -23.72
C LEU A 77 11.88 -4.78 -23.32
N ARG A 78 12.83 -3.90 -22.96
CA ARG A 78 14.19 -4.29 -22.55
C ARG A 78 14.22 -4.90 -21.14
N GLU A 79 13.31 -4.49 -20.27
CA GLU A 79 13.19 -4.98 -18.89
C GLU A 79 11.72 -5.38 -18.63
N PRO A 80 11.26 -6.48 -19.25
CA PRO A 80 9.88 -6.93 -19.13
C PRO A 80 9.60 -7.40 -17.69
N LEU A 81 8.31 -7.43 -17.33
CA LEU A 81 7.88 -7.88 -16.03
C LEU A 81 8.06 -9.40 -15.93
N ARG A 82 8.89 -9.85 -14.99
CA ARG A 82 9.21 -11.27 -14.80
C ARG A 82 9.46 -11.62 -13.35
N ILE A 83 9.07 -12.83 -12.96
CA ILE A 83 9.49 -13.43 -11.70
C ILE A 83 10.74 -14.27 -11.94
N ILE A 84 11.73 -14.08 -11.09
CA ILE A 84 12.93 -14.90 -11.05
C ILE A 84 13.05 -15.59 -9.69
N ALA A 85 13.59 -16.80 -9.70
CA ALA A 85 14.05 -17.46 -8.49
C ALA A 85 15.57 -17.23 -8.36
N LYS A 86 16.00 -16.40 -7.41
CA LYS A 86 17.43 -16.12 -7.23
C LYS A 86 18.13 -17.39 -6.76
N LYS A 87 19.22 -17.75 -7.44
CA LYS A 87 20.05 -18.94 -7.15
C LYS A 87 19.29 -20.27 -7.18
N SER A 88 18.14 -20.32 -7.85
CA SER A 88 17.36 -21.54 -8.04
C SER A 88 16.55 -21.44 -9.34
N GLN A 89 15.81 -22.49 -9.66
CA GLN A 89 14.97 -22.55 -10.85
C GLN A 89 13.49 -22.58 -10.48
N ILE A 90 12.66 -22.01 -11.35
CA ILE A 90 11.21 -22.24 -11.34
C ILE A 90 10.97 -23.60 -12.01
N ILE A 91 10.25 -24.47 -11.32
CA ILE A 91 10.17 -25.90 -11.65
C ILE A 91 8.92 -26.19 -12.49
N ASP A 92 7.79 -25.53 -12.18
CA ASP A 92 6.51 -25.77 -12.84
C ASP A 92 5.92 -24.52 -13.47
N GLN A 93 5.00 -24.75 -14.41
CA GLN A 93 4.18 -23.69 -15.00
C GLN A 93 3.41 -22.93 -13.91
N PRO A 94 3.39 -21.59 -13.96
CA PRO A 94 2.69 -20.77 -12.98
C PRO A 94 1.18 -21.01 -13.07
N GLN A 95 0.53 -21.16 -11.93
CA GLN A 95 -0.91 -21.38 -11.85
C GLN A 95 -1.62 -20.09 -11.45
N ILE A 96 -2.45 -19.54 -12.35
CA ILE A 96 -3.32 -18.40 -12.01
C ILE A 96 -4.36 -18.87 -10.97
N LYS A 97 -4.41 -18.19 -9.83
CA LYS A 97 -5.33 -18.51 -8.73
C LYS A 97 -6.47 -17.51 -8.64
N LYS A 98 -6.19 -16.22 -8.91
CA LYS A 98 -7.20 -15.17 -9.01
C LYS A 98 -6.81 -14.12 -10.04
N CYS A 99 -7.74 -13.79 -10.91
CA CYS A 99 -7.69 -12.62 -11.77
C CYS A 99 -9.11 -12.03 -11.79
N PRO A 100 -9.44 -11.13 -10.84
CA PRO A 100 -10.81 -10.65 -10.65
C PRO A 100 -11.37 -9.92 -11.88
N ASN A 101 -10.51 -9.23 -12.61
CA ASN A 101 -10.85 -8.59 -13.87
C ASN A 101 -10.22 -9.39 -15.02
N THR A 102 -11.05 -10.22 -15.66
CA THR A 102 -10.62 -11.08 -16.77
C THR A 102 -10.34 -10.31 -18.06
N ALA A 103 -10.85 -9.09 -18.20
CA ALA A 103 -10.60 -8.23 -19.36
C ALA A 103 -9.13 -7.75 -19.43
N ASN A 104 -8.37 -7.89 -18.34
CA ASN A 104 -6.94 -7.59 -18.31
C ASN A 104 -6.08 -8.60 -19.10
N ASN A 105 -6.67 -9.70 -19.60
CA ASN A 105 -6.00 -10.69 -20.45
C ASN A 105 -4.65 -11.16 -19.89
N LEU A 106 -4.64 -11.54 -18.61
CA LEU A 106 -3.43 -12.00 -17.93
C LEU A 106 -2.91 -13.31 -18.55
N ASN A 107 -1.66 -13.28 -18.98
CA ASN A 107 -0.92 -14.45 -19.43
C ASN A 107 0.39 -14.60 -18.65
N LEU A 108 0.70 -15.83 -18.24
CA LEU A 108 1.91 -16.18 -17.51
C LEU A 108 2.65 -17.26 -18.29
N GLU A 109 3.87 -16.98 -18.72
CA GLU A 109 4.67 -17.89 -19.53
C GLU A 109 5.99 -18.22 -18.82
N LEU A 110 6.31 -19.50 -18.71
CA LEU A 110 7.62 -19.94 -18.22
C LEU A 110 8.61 -20.02 -19.39
N ILE A 111 9.61 -19.14 -19.38
CA ILE A 111 10.66 -19.06 -20.40
C ILE A 111 12.00 -18.94 -19.67
N ASP A 112 12.98 -19.79 -20.00
CA ASP A 112 14.32 -19.80 -19.39
C ASP A 112 14.29 -19.74 -17.85
N GLU A 113 13.43 -20.55 -17.23
CA GLU A 113 13.23 -20.62 -15.77
C GLU A 113 12.71 -19.33 -15.12
N LYS A 114 12.17 -18.40 -15.92
CA LYS A 114 11.57 -17.14 -15.49
C LYS A 114 10.10 -17.12 -15.88
N VAL A 115 9.26 -16.63 -14.98
CA VAL A 115 7.84 -16.43 -15.31
C VAL A 115 7.67 -15.04 -15.87
N HIS A 116 7.46 -14.94 -17.17
CA HIS A 116 7.09 -13.72 -17.85
C HIS A 116 5.63 -13.39 -17.59
N ILE A 117 5.36 -12.14 -17.26
CA ILE A 117 4.02 -11.66 -16.89
C ILE A 117 3.55 -10.66 -17.94
N ASN A 118 2.51 -11.04 -18.67
CA ASN A 118 1.89 -10.20 -19.69
C ASN A 118 0.42 -9.94 -19.32
N PHE A 119 -0.05 -8.72 -19.54
CA PHE A 119 -1.44 -8.30 -19.33
C PHE A 119 -1.70 -7.06 -20.20
N ASP A 120 -2.95 -6.84 -20.59
CA ASP A 120 -3.32 -5.70 -21.44
C ASP A 120 -3.30 -4.39 -20.63
N TYR A 121 -3.95 -4.40 -19.46
CA TYR A 121 -3.95 -3.28 -18.53
C TYR A 121 -4.25 -3.71 -17.07
N LEU A 122 -4.02 -2.80 -16.13
CA LEU A 122 -4.41 -2.90 -14.72
C LEU A 122 -4.94 -1.55 -14.24
N ASP A 123 -6.23 -1.49 -13.91
CA ASP A 123 -6.83 -0.33 -13.27
C ASP A 123 -6.32 -0.13 -11.83
N PRO A 124 -6.44 1.09 -11.25
CA PRO A 124 -6.08 1.31 -9.85
C PRO A 124 -6.81 0.35 -8.90
N GLY A 125 -6.05 -0.42 -8.13
CA GLY A 125 -6.59 -1.43 -7.21
C GLY A 125 -6.79 -2.82 -7.84
N ASP A 126 -6.68 -2.95 -9.16
CA ASP A 126 -6.70 -4.25 -9.82
C ASP A 126 -5.37 -4.98 -9.72
N GLY A 127 -5.45 -6.29 -9.86
CA GLY A 127 -4.29 -7.17 -9.81
C GLY A 127 -4.67 -8.63 -9.97
N PHE A 128 -3.70 -9.49 -9.72
CA PHE A 128 -3.83 -10.92 -9.86
C PHE A 128 -2.97 -11.65 -8.84
N LEU A 129 -3.36 -12.90 -8.60
CA LEU A 129 -2.68 -13.84 -7.72
C LEU A 129 -2.38 -15.11 -8.50
N PHE A 130 -1.15 -15.57 -8.42
CA PHE A 130 -0.73 -16.84 -8.99
C PHE A 130 0.17 -17.59 -8.02
N LEU A 131 0.35 -18.88 -8.29
CA LEU A 131 1.19 -19.80 -7.53
C LEU A 131 2.33 -20.25 -8.43
N ILE A 132 3.54 -20.24 -7.89
CA ILE A 132 4.72 -20.81 -8.55
C ILE A 132 5.36 -21.89 -7.68
N THR A 133 5.93 -22.89 -8.33
CA THR A 133 6.73 -23.95 -7.71
C THR A 133 8.20 -23.71 -8.04
N HIS A 134 9.07 -23.64 -7.04
CA HIS A 134 10.50 -23.34 -7.24
C HIS A 134 11.43 -24.07 -6.27
N GLY A 135 12.72 -24.07 -6.59
CA GLY A 135 13.77 -24.66 -5.75
C GLY A 135 14.18 -23.81 -4.54
N LYS A 136 15.37 -24.07 -4.01
CA LYS A 136 15.96 -23.35 -2.86
C LYS A 136 16.42 -21.95 -3.27
N GLY A 137 15.50 -20.99 -3.29
CA GLY A 137 15.86 -19.61 -3.57
C GLY A 137 14.75 -18.62 -3.36
N LEU A 138 15.16 -17.35 -3.29
CA LEU A 138 14.26 -16.23 -3.10
C LEU A 138 13.59 -15.81 -4.39
N ILE A 139 12.29 -15.59 -4.31
CA ILE A 139 11.50 -15.10 -5.43
C ILE A 139 11.58 -13.58 -5.49
N SER A 140 11.87 -13.05 -6.68
CA SER A 140 11.96 -11.61 -6.93
C SER A 140 11.17 -11.24 -8.17
N LEU A 141 10.41 -10.15 -8.09
CA LEU A 141 9.82 -9.51 -9.25
C LEU A 141 10.81 -8.51 -9.84
N GLU A 142 11.15 -8.70 -11.11
CA GLU A 142 11.95 -7.78 -11.92
C GLU A 142 11.10 -7.20 -13.04
N GLY A 143 11.52 -6.04 -13.53
CA GLY A 143 10.86 -5.33 -14.63
C GLY A 143 10.72 -3.85 -14.34
N LYS A 144 10.59 -3.06 -15.40
CA LYS A 144 10.56 -1.61 -15.33
C LYS A 144 9.33 -1.04 -16.01
N ILE A 145 8.72 -0.08 -15.30
CA ILE A 145 7.53 0.64 -15.74
C ILE A 145 7.96 2.06 -16.11
N ILE A 146 7.59 2.51 -17.30
CA ILE A 146 7.88 3.86 -17.81
C ILE A 146 7.20 4.89 -16.90
N GLY A 147 8.00 5.80 -16.33
CA GLY A 147 7.49 6.82 -15.40
C GLY A 147 6.89 6.26 -14.10
N GLY A 148 7.14 4.97 -13.81
CA GLY A 148 6.62 4.27 -12.65
C GLY A 148 7.68 3.45 -11.94
N ASN A 149 7.29 2.78 -10.85
CA ASN A 149 8.17 1.91 -10.08
C ASN A 149 7.45 0.63 -9.65
N CYS A 150 8.19 -0.49 -9.64
CA CYS A 150 7.79 -1.74 -9.01
C CYS A 150 8.24 -1.72 -7.55
N ARG A 151 7.32 -1.95 -6.60
CA ARG A 151 7.64 -1.97 -5.16
C ARG A 151 7.32 -3.33 -4.54
N PHE A 152 8.32 -3.92 -3.89
CA PHE A 152 8.10 -5.02 -2.96
C PHE A 152 7.44 -4.50 -1.67
N CYS A 153 6.30 -5.11 -1.30
CA CYS A 153 5.54 -4.74 -0.11
C CYS A 153 5.77 -5.70 1.07
N GLY A 154 6.84 -6.48 1.04
CA GLY A 154 7.26 -7.35 2.13
C GLY A 154 6.59 -8.71 2.16
N ASP A 155 7.06 -9.55 3.08
CA ASP A 155 6.45 -10.81 3.44
C ASP A 155 5.14 -10.61 4.22
N ILE A 156 4.11 -11.33 3.77
CA ILE A 156 2.94 -11.71 4.56
C ILE A 156 2.17 -10.53 5.18
N LYS A 157 1.11 -10.09 4.47
CA LYS A 157 -0.22 -9.82 5.06
C LYS A 157 -1.35 -10.12 4.05
N PHE A 158 -1.39 -11.33 3.48
CA PHE A 158 -2.52 -11.78 2.63
C PHE A 158 -3.88 -11.77 3.36
N TYR A 159 -3.87 -11.64 4.68
CA TYR A 159 -5.04 -11.62 5.55
C TYR A 159 -5.31 -10.26 6.23
N ASP A 160 -4.28 -9.44 6.38
CA ASP A 160 -4.36 -8.27 7.25
C ASP A 160 -4.04 -7.01 6.44
N GLY A 161 -5.02 -6.62 5.62
CA GLY A 161 -5.00 -5.38 4.86
C GLY A 161 -4.90 -4.11 5.72
N ARG A 162 -4.91 -4.22 7.06
CA ARG A 162 -4.42 -3.27 8.06
C ARG A 162 -5.17 -3.43 9.37
N LEU A 163 -4.42 -3.64 10.44
CA LEU A 163 -4.84 -3.21 11.77
C LEU A 163 -4.12 -1.93 12.23
N GLY A 164 -2.86 -1.67 11.85
CA GLY A 164 -2.08 -0.53 12.39
C GLY A 164 -2.63 0.86 12.06
N VAL A 165 -2.43 1.34 10.82
CA VAL A 165 -2.71 2.76 10.49
C VAL A 165 -4.19 3.10 10.48
N ARG A 166 -5.07 2.17 10.05
CA ARG A 166 -6.53 2.39 10.12
C ARG A 166 -7.03 2.46 11.56
N LYS A 167 -6.53 1.60 12.47
CA LYS A 167 -6.85 1.73 13.90
C LYS A 167 -6.24 2.99 14.50
N VAL A 168 -5.00 3.34 14.17
CA VAL A 168 -4.37 4.56 14.70
C VAL A 168 -5.12 5.81 14.24
N CYS A 169 -5.48 5.92 12.95
CA CYS A 169 -6.30 7.03 12.46
C CYS A 169 -7.71 7.01 13.04
N SER A 170 -8.38 5.85 13.15
CA SER A 170 -9.70 5.78 13.78
C SER A 170 -9.65 6.11 15.26
N VAL A 171 -8.60 5.68 15.98
CA VAL A 171 -8.36 6.04 17.38
C VAL A 171 -8.08 7.52 17.51
N LEU A 172 -7.29 8.13 16.62
CA LEU A 172 -7.06 9.58 16.60
C LEU A 172 -8.36 10.36 16.35
N ILE A 173 -9.19 9.93 15.39
CA ILE A 173 -10.50 10.55 15.12
C ILE A 173 -11.41 10.43 16.34
N VAL A 174 -11.50 9.23 16.93
CA VAL A 174 -12.30 8.98 18.15
C VAL A 174 -11.77 9.79 19.34
N LEU A 175 -10.45 9.91 19.49
CA LEU A 175 -9.82 10.71 20.53
C LEU A 175 -10.12 12.20 20.35
N VAL A 176 -10.02 12.73 19.14
CA VAL A 176 -10.38 14.12 18.82
C VAL A 176 -11.86 14.37 19.10
N ALA A 177 -12.74 13.45 18.69
CA ALA A 177 -14.18 13.54 18.97
C ALA A 177 -14.48 13.44 20.49
N PHE A 178 -13.77 12.59 21.22
CA PHE A 178 -13.91 12.47 22.67
C PHE A 178 -13.45 13.73 23.41
N LEU A 179 -12.30 14.29 23.02
CA LEU A 179 -11.82 15.57 23.55
C LEU A 179 -12.81 16.69 23.25
N PHE A 180 -13.43 16.70 22.06
CA PHE A 180 -14.49 17.64 21.70
C PHE A 180 -15.74 17.50 22.59
N SER A 181 -16.19 16.27 22.85
CA SER A 181 -17.34 16.00 23.73
C SER A 181 -17.06 16.39 25.19
N LEU A 182 -15.86 16.12 25.70
CA LEU A 182 -15.43 16.56 27.03
C LEU A 182 -15.42 18.10 27.14
N ASN A 183 -15.05 18.79 26.07
CA ASN A 183 -15.08 20.25 26.01
C ASN A 183 -16.50 20.80 26.18
N ILE A 184 -17.46 20.26 25.42
CA ILE A 184 -18.88 20.66 25.52
C ILE A 184 -19.43 20.39 26.92
N SER A 185 -19.11 19.22 27.50
CA SER A 185 -19.68 18.79 28.79
C SER A 185 -19.10 19.52 30.00
N THR A 186 -17.82 19.91 29.95
CA THR A 186 -17.15 20.53 31.11
C THR A 186 -17.11 22.05 31.02
N GLY A 187 -17.12 22.63 29.81
CA GLY A 187 -16.97 24.09 29.61
C GLY A 187 -15.60 24.66 30.03
N TYR A 188 -14.64 23.82 30.42
CA TYR A 188 -13.41 24.24 31.12
C TYR A 188 -12.23 24.56 30.19
N LEU A 189 -12.13 23.93 29.03
CA LEU A 189 -10.96 24.09 28.15
C LEU A 189 -10.80 25.45 27.40
N PRO A 190 -11.84 26.31 27.24
CA PRO A 190 -11.62 27.66 26.72
C PRO A 190 -10.75 28.53 27.64
N LEU A 191 -10.46 28.10 28.88
CA LEU A 191 -9.66 28.89 29.84
C LEU A 191 -8.16 28.81 29.56
N ALA A 192 -7.67 27.75 28.89
CA ALA A 192 -6.25 27.60 28.55
C ALA A 192 -5.89 28.31 27.23
N PHE A 193 -6.88 28.70 26.43
CA PHE A 193 -6.70 29.41 25.17
C PHE A 193 -7.36 30.77 25.25
N ASN A 194 -6.66 31.82 24.84
CA ASN A 194 -7.17 33.21 24.93
C ASN A 194 -8.46 33.47 24.11
N SER A 195 -8.95 32.49 23.34
CA SER A 195 -10.22 32.59 22.63
C SER A 195 -10.79 31.22 22.25
N VAL A 196 -12.12 31.14 22.19
CA VAL A 196 -12.89 29.99 21.71
C VAL A 196 -12.59 29.67 20.24
N ASN A 197 -12.31 30.67 19.41
CA ASN A 197 -12.06 30.45 17.98
C ASN A 197 -10.68 29.86 17.69
N VAL A 198 -9.63 30.21 18.47
CA VAL A 198 -8.31 29.56 18.34
C VAL A 198 -8.45 28.07 18.58
N TYR A 199 -9.19 27.67 19.61
CA TYR A 199 -9.45 26.27 19.91
C TYR A 199 -10.12 25.52 18.75
N TYR A 200 -11.22 26.07 18.19
CA TYR A 200 -11.91 25.44 17.06
C TYR A 200 -11.03 25.37 15.80
N SER A 201 -10.20 26.39 15.54
CA SER A 201 -9.28 26.39 14.39
C SER A 201 -8.21 25.31 14.50
N MET A 202 -7.64 25.08 15.68
CA MET A 202 -6.68 24.00 15.91
C MET A 202 -7.34 22.63 15.74
N LEU A 203 -8.56 22.46 16.26
CA LEU A 203 -9.32 21.21 16.12
C LEU A 203 -9.63 20.88 14.65
N LEU A 204 -10.01 21.88 13.85
CA LEU A 204 -10.19 21.73 12.40
C LEU A 204 -8.91 21.22 11.73
N VAL A 205 -7.75 21.80 12.07
CA VAL A 205 -6.45 21.37 11.53
C VAL A 205 -6.15 19.90 11.89
N PHE A 206 -6.40 19.48 13.13
CA PHE A 206 -6.22 18.07 13.52
C PHE A 206 -7.16 17.13 12.77
N VAL A 207 -8.41 17.52 12.56
CA VAL A 207 -9.37 16.74 11.75
C VAL A 207 -8.89 16.63 10.30
N LEU A 208 -8.41 17.72 9.70
CA LEU A 208 -7.87 17.70 8.33
C LEU A 208 -6.63 16.82 8.21
N ILE A 209 -5.72 16.87 9.19
CA ILE A 209 -4.55 15.97 9.26
C ILE A 209 -5.00 14.51 9.39
N ALA A 210 -6.00 14.22 10.21
CA ALA A 210 -6.52 12.87 10.40
C ALA A 210 -7.20 12.34 9.12
N ILE A 211 -8.01 13.16 8.44
CA ILE A 211 -8.63 12.82 7.14
C ILE A 211 -7.55 12.60 6.10
N PHE A 212 -6.55 13.48 6.00
CA PHE A 212 -5.42 13.32 5.09
C PHE A 212 -4.62 12.04 5.36
N GLY A 213 -4.35 11.75 6.64
CA GLY A 213 -3.74 10.49 7.08
C GLY A 213 -4.58 9.28 6.68
N PHE A 214 -5.90 9.36 6.80
CA PHE A 214 -6.83 8.29 6.40
C PHE A 214 -6.87 8.06 4.88
N CYS A 215 -6.92 9.15 4.10
CA CYS A 215 -6.91 9.10 2.63
C CYS A 215 -5.58 8.55 2.10
N THR A 216 -4.44 9.02 2.63
CA THR A 216 -3.12 8.51 2.25
C THR A 216 -2.89 7.08 2.71
N ALA A 217 -3.52 6.70 3.83
CA ALA A 217 -3.50 5.33 4.28
C ALA A 217 -4.11 4.41 3.22
N ASN A 218 -5.23 4.69 2.56
CA ASN A 218 -6.06 3.77 1.75
C ASN A 218 -5.41 2.93 0.60
N LYS A 219 -4.09 2.88 0.44
CA LYS A 219 -3.33 1.93 -0.43
C LYS A 219 -3.42 0.47 0.03
N GLN A 220 -4.62 -0.10 -0.02
CA GLN A 220 -4.92 -1.41 0.54
C GLN A 220 -4.48 -2.51 -0.42
N PHE A 221 -3.99 -3.60 0.16
CA PHE A 221 -3.98 -4.87 -0.55
C PHE A 221 -5.42 -5.17 -0.98
N PRO A 222 -5.69 -5.40 -2.27
CA PRO A 222 -7.04 -5.42 -2.78
C PRO A 222 -7.78 -6.64 -2.24
N ALA A 223 -9.00 -6.42 -1.73
CA ALA A 223 -9.72 -7.41 -0.93
C ALA A 223 -10.06 -8.68 -1.73
N ASN A 224 -10.29 -8.52 -3.03
CA ASN A 224 -10.52 -9.58 -4.00
C ASN A 224 -9.31 -10.55 -4.14
N LEU A 225 -8.08 -10.11 -3.90
CA LEU A 225 -6.86 -10.95 -3.95
C LEU A 225 -6.54 -11.68 -2.64
N ARG A 226 -7.32 -11.47 -1.57
CA ARG A 226 -7.08 -12.14 -0.27
C ARG A 226 -7.31 -13.64 -0.38
N ILE A 227 -6.42 -14.45 0.22
CA ILE A 227 -6.56 -15.90 0.28
C ILE A 227 -6.68 -16.38 1.71
N LYS A 228 -7.56 -17.38 1.91
CA LYS A 228 -7.54 -18.17 3.14
C LYS A 228 -6.45 -19.22 3.01
N LEU A 229 -5.43 -19.13 3.85
CA LEU A 229 -4.38 -20.14 3.85
C LEU A 229 -4.91 -21.45 4.44
N PRO A 230 -4.59 -22.60 3.82
CA PRO A 230 -4.88 -23.89 4.43
C PRO A 230 -4.11 -24.01 5.75
N ILE A 231 -4.84 -24.26 6.84
CA ILE A 231 -4.39 -24.22 8.25
C ILE A 231 -3.22 -25.19 8.53
N LYS A 232 -2.99 -26.19 7.66
CA LYS A 232 -1.96 -27.24 7.84
C LYS A 232 -0.59 -26.94 7.21
N LYS A 233 -0.38 -25.83 6.50
CA LYS A 233 0.88 -25.60 5.78
C LYS A 233 1.88 -24.75 6.58
N ARG A 234 3.14 -25.20 6.66
CA ARG A 234 4.22 -24.47 7.33
C ARG A 234 4.67 -23.29 6.46
N ILE A 235 4.43 -22.08 6.97
CA ILE A 235 4.84 -20.84 6.31
C ILE A 235 6.33 -20.63 6.49
N VAL A 236 7.03 -20.30 5.41
CA VAL A 236 8.45 -19.93 5.43
C VAL A 236 8.55 -18.45 5.09
N SER A 237 9.03 -17.64 6.05
CA SER A 237 9.35 -16.24 5.76
C SER A 237 10.64 -16.14 4.94
N HIS A 238 10.74 -15.15 4.07
CA HIS A 238 11.93 -14.69 3.34
C HIS A 238 13.18 -14.65 4.23
N LYS A 239 13.07 -14.18 5.49
CA LYS A 239 14.18 -14.17 6.45
C LYS A 239 14.71 -15.56 6.78
N ASN A 240 13.83 -16.55 6.80
CA ASN A 240 14.19 -17.94 7.06
C ASN A 240 14.73 -18.61 5.79
N ILE A 241 14.25 -18.22 4.61
CA ILE A 241 14.80 -18.69 3.33
C ILE A 241 16.26 -18.22 3.17
N GLU A 242 16.55 -16.94 3.46
CA GLU A 242 17.93 -16.43 3.46
C GLU A 242 18.86 -17.23 4.38
N LYS A 243 18.40 -17.59 5.59
CA LYS A 243 19.19 -18.41 6.52
C LYS A 243 19.40 -19.84 6.02
N LEU A 244 18.47 -20.38 5.24
CA LEU A 244 18.61 -21.68 4.61
C LEU A 244 19.59 -21.64 3.44
N GLU A 245 19.80 -20.49 2.78
CA GLU A 245 20.79 -20.33 1.69
C GLU A 245 22.25 -20.49 2.15
N PHE A 246 22.55 -20.34 3.45
CA PHE A 246 23.92 -20.43 4.00
C PHE A 246 24.26 -21.78 4.68
N ARG A 247 23.44 -22.81 4.48
CA ARG A 247 23.70 -24.20 4.86
C ARG A 247 23.52 -25.12 3.66
#